data_AF-A0A0M3J4D4-F1
#
_entry.id   AF-A0A0M3J4D4-F1
#
_cell.length_a   1.000
_cell.length_b   1.000
_cell.length_c   1.000
_cell.angle_alpha   90.00
_cell.angle_beta   90.00
_cell.angle_gamma   90.00
#
_symmetry.space_group_name_H-M   'P 1'
#
loop_
_entity.id
_entity.type
_entity.pdbx_description
1 polymer ?
#
loop_
_entity_poly.entity_id
_entity_poly.type
_entity_poly.pdbx_seq_one_letter_code
_entity_poly.pdbx_strand_id
1 'polypeptide(L)'
;MESVAYMSNDHFIWTNENADVELIEPRITASIDKNWLIFGKQIDRPPQSHTIMLINHGEHAIAFKIHTSDNYAYFVSQVCGVVFGRRLFSLPHVRTRNSVSITISRRPTKCFKVDDEYPNIQRTELPRKDRLFIYVAPVFSWTTEPASLFNHTMPYEKLRVCLEYTAQPLDDTRPRSSLNKRWIGWNTWNRHLRELRRSVKNSPKQVSDKQ
;
A
#
# COMPACT_ATOMS: atom_id res chain seq x y z
N MET A 1 35.32 -25.31 -7.48
CA MET A 1 33.90 -25.10 -7.76
C MET A 1 33.82 -23.93 -8.73
N GLU A 2 33.55 -24.22 -10.00
CA GLU A 2 33.36 -23.16 -11.00
C GLU A 2 32.12 -22.34 -10.63
N SER A 3 32.23 -21.02 -10.66
CA SER A 3 31.10 -20.13 -10.42
C SER A 3 30.12 -20.27 -11.59
N VAL A 4 28.95 -20.85 -11.34
CA VAL A 4 27.89 -20.93 -12.34
C VAL A 4 27.40 -19.51 -12.62
N ALA A 5 27.64 -19.02 -13.84
CA ALA A 5 27.14 -17.74 -14.30
C ALA A 5 25.66 -17.92 -14.68
N TYR A 6 24.76 -17.49 -13.79
CA TYR A 6 23.33 -17.46 -14.07
C TYR A 6 23.00 -16.23 -14.91
N MET A 7 22.27 -16.42 -16.01
CA MET A 7 21.67 -15.33 -16.77
C MET A 7 20.17 -15.29 -16.42
N SER A 8 19.66 -14.12 -16.03
CA SER A 8 18.24 -13.96 -15.69
C SER A 8 17.63 -12.76 -16.38
N ASN A 9 16.34 -12.84 -16.67
CA ASN A 9 15.49 -11.69 -16.97
C ASN A 9 14.33 -11.61 -15.95
N ASP A 10 13.39 -10.69 -16.16
CA ASP A 10 12.27 -10.43 -15.24
C ASP A 10 11.38 -11.67 -14.96
N HIS A 11 11.42 -12.70 -15.82
CA HIS A 11 10.53 -13.85 -15.73
C HIS A 11 11.23 -15.21 -15.73
N PHE A 12 12.47 -15.31 -16.19
CA PHE A 12 13.14 -16.59 -16.39
C PHE A 12 14.59 -16.54 -15.91
N ILE A 13 15.01 -17.66 -15.32
CA ILE A 13 16.39 -17.97 -15.02
C ILE A 13 16.87 -19.01 -16.03
N TRP A 14 17.92 -18.66 -16.77
CA TRP A 14 18.65 -19.60 -17.59
C TRP A 14 19.65 -20.35 -16.71
N THR A 15 19.44 -21.65 -16.57
CA THR A 15 20.39 -22.59 -15.94
C THR A 15 20.96 -23.57 -16.96
N ASN A 16 22.09 -24.20 -16.66
CA ASN A 16 22.68 -25.22 -17.53
C ASN A 16 21.78 -26.47 -17.71
N GLU A 17 20.84 -26.69 -16.78
CA GLU A 17 19.91 -27.83 -16.80
C GLU A 17 18.58 -27.48 -17.47
N ASN A 18 18.13 -26.22 -17.33
CA ASN A 18 16.89 -25.73 -17.90
C ASN A 18 17.00 -24.22 -18.20
N ALA A 19 16.78 -23.86 -19.47
CA ALA A 19 16.84 -22.48 -19.94
C ALA A 19 15.59 -21.64 -19.56
N ASP A 20 14.49 -22.30 -19.21
CA ASP A 20 13.16 -21.69 -19.02
C ASP A 20 12.63 -21.86 -17.59
N VAL A 21 13.51 -21.77 -16.58
CA VAL A 21 13.04 -21.81 -15.18
C VAL A 21 12.31 -20.51 -14.86
N GLU A 22 10.98 -20.57 -14.75
CA GLU A 22 10.16 -19.40 -14.43
C GLU A 22 10.45 -18.90 -13.02
N LEU A 23 10.73 -17.61 -12.89
CA LEU A 23 10.88 -16.91 -11.63
C LEU A 23 9.49 -16.69 -11.01
N ILE A 24 9.10 -17.54 -10.06
CA ILE A 24 7.85 -17.39 -9.34
C ILE A 24 8.03 -16.33 -8.24
N GLU A 25 7.66 -15.08 -8.53
CA GLU A 25 7.62 -14.05 -7.50
C GLU A 25 6.54 -14.38 -6.45
N PRO A 26 6.87 -14.31 -5.15
CA PRO A 26 5.89 -14.55 -4.10
C PRO A 26 4.78 -13.50 -4.18
N ARG A 27 3.57 -13.98 -4.44
CA ARG A 27 2.39 -13.13 -4.57
C ARG A 27 2.14 -12.35 -3.28
N ILE A 28 2.09 -11.02 -3.41
CA ILE A 28 1.74 -10.15 -2.30
C ILE A 28 0.22 -10.17 -2.10
N THR A 29 -0.23 -10.59 -0.92
CA THR A 29 -1.65 -10.59 -0.53
C THR A 29 -1.85 -9.67 0.66
N ALA A 30 -2.05 -8.38 0.39
CA ALA A 30 -2.22 -7.36 1.42
C ALA A 30 -3.52 -6.58 1.27
N SER A 31 -4.06 -6.07 2.39
CA SER A 31 -5.24 -5.20 2.40
C SER A 31 -5.18 -4.15 3.49
N ILE A 32 -6.00 -3.11 3.33
CA ILE A 32 -6.32 -2.12 4.35
C ILE A 32 -7.76 -2.26 4.84
N ASP A 33 -7.97 -2.01 6.13
CA ASP A 33 -9.30 -2.07 6.76
C ASP A 33 -10.20 -0.86 6.43
N LYS A 34 -9.60 0.29 6.08
CA LYS A 34 -10.27 1.55 5.74
C LYS A 34 -9.50 2.23 4.61
N ASN A 35 -10.22 2.79 3.65
CA ASN A 35 -9.63 3.50 2.51
C ASN A 35 -10.24 4.90 2.28
N TRP A 36 -11.09 5.35 3.18
CA TRP A 36 -11.64 6.70 3.18
C TRP A 36 -11.58 7.28 4.59
N LEU A 37 -10.83 8.36 4.76
CA LEU A 37 -10.61 9.03 6.05
C LEU A 37 -11.06 10.48 5.94
N ILE A 38 -11.98 10.90 6.81
CA ILE A 38 -12.59 12.23 6.80
C ILE A 38 -11.99 13.09 7.90
N PHE A 39 -11.38 14.20 7.51
CA PHE A 39 -10.81 15.20 8.39
C PHE A 39 -11.62 16.48 8.33
N GLY A 40 -11.94 17.00 9.51
CA GLY A 40 -12.61 18.29 9.68
C GLY A 40 -11.62 19.42 9.90
N LYS A 41 -12.14 20.63 9.99
CA LYS A 41 -11.40 21.81 10.40
C LYS A 41 -11.08 21.71 11.88
N GLN A 42 -9.82 21.37 12.18
CA GLN A 42 -9.24 21.40 13.52
C GLN A 42 -8.32 22.63 13.60
N ILE A 43 -8.70 23.63 14.40
CA ILE A 43 -7.97 24.89 14.50
C ILE A 43 -6.72 24.70 15.38
N ASP A 44 -6.94 24.19 16.59
CA ASP A 44 -5.95 24.07 17.65
C ASP A 44 -5.47 22.62 17.84
N ARG A 45 -4.38 22.45 18.57
CA ARG A 45 -3.90 21.12 18.99
C ARG A 45 -4.88 20.49 19.99
N PRO A 46 -4.95 19.15 20.09
CA PRO A 46 -4.18 18.14 19.34
C PRO A 46 -4.67 17.93 17.90
N PRO A 47 -3.83 17.38 17.01
CA PRO A 47 -4.24 17.08 15.63
C PRO A 47 -5.32 16.00 15.59
N GLN A 48 -6.27 16.16 14.67
CA GLN A 48 -7.22 15.10 14.36
C GLN A 48 -6.49 13.92 13.71
N SER A 49 -6.77 12.71 14.19
CA SER A 49 -6.08 11.50 13.75
C SER A 49 -7.05 10.37 13.45
N HIS A 50 -6.67 9.54 12.48
CA HIS A 50 -7.36 8.30 12.11
C HIS A 50 -6.37 7.15 12.06
N THR A 51 -6.80 5.96 12.47
CA THR A 51 -5.97 4.75 12.39
C THR A 51 -6.54 3.78 11.37
N ILE A 52 -5.65 3.29 10.50
CA ILE A 52 -5.91 2.19 9.57
C ILE A 52 -5.03 0.99 9.95
N MET A 53 -5.46 -0.19 9.54
CA MET A 53 -4.74 -1.45 9.66
C MET A 53 -4.26 -1.89 8.28
N LEU A 54 -2.96 -2.04 8.10
CA LEU A 54 -2.39 -2.79 6.97
C LEU A 54 -2.25 -4.25 7.40
N ILE A 55 -2.84 -5.16 6.64
CA ILE A 55 -2.92 -6.59 6.96
C ILE A 55 -2.27 -7.39 5.84
N ASN A 56 -1.33 -8.25 6.22
CA ASN A 56 -0.71 -9.24 5.35
C ASN A 56 -1.47 -10.58 5.49
N HIS A 57 -2.07 -11.03 4.39
CA HIS A 57 -2.77 -12.32 4.26
C HIS A 57 -1.87 -13.40 3.67
N GLY A 58 -0.64 -13.04 3.30
CA GLY A 58 0.32 -13.91 2.66
C GLY A 58 1.14 -14.73 3.65
N GLU A 59 1.90 -15.65 3.08
CA GLU A 59 2.80 -16.52 3.84
C GLU A 59 4.12 -15.83 4.18
N HIS A 60 4.57 -14.92 3.31
CA HIS A 60 5.85 -14.23 3.40
C HIS A 60 5.70 -12.81 3.97
N ALA A 61 6.77 -12.30 4.58
CA ALA A 61 6.78 -10.92 5.05
C ALA A 61 6.81 -9.93 3.88
N ILE A 62 6.18 -8.78 4.09
CA ILE A 62 6.12 -7.68 3.14
C ILE A 62 6.68 -6.43 3.77
N ALA A 63 7.45 -5.66 3.03
CA ALA A 63 7.81 -4.30 3.41
C ALA A 63 6.73 -3.35 2.91
N PHE A 64 6.55 -2.23 3.61
CA PHE A 64 5.69 -1.14 3.16
C PHE A 64 6.41 0.19 3.21
N LYS A 65 6.01 1.10 2.32
CA LYS A 65 6.40 2.52 2.31
C LYS A 65 5.19 3.39 2.04
N ILE A 66 5.00 4.42 2.85
CA ILE A 66 3.88 5.33 2.79
C ILE A 66 4.29 6.62 2.11
N HIS A 67 3.42 7.12 1.25
CA HIS A 67 3.55 8.41 0.60
C HIS A 67 2.22 9.13 0.59
N THR A 68 2.21 10.43 0.88
CA THR A 68 0.98 11.24 0.78
C THR A 68 1.13 12.30 -0.31
N SER A 69 0.03 12.66 -0.95
CA SER A 69 0.02 13.74 -1.95
C SER A 69 0.27 15.11 -1.35
N ASP A 70 0.06 15.27 -0.04
CA ASP A 70 0.29 16.50 0.71
C ASP A 70 1.02 16.17 2.03
N ASN A 71 2.34 15.99 1.94
CA ASN A 71 3.19 15.66 3.08
C ASN A 71 3.32 16.82 4.09
N TYR A 72 2.83 18.01 3.75
CA TYR A 72 2.82 19.14 4.67
C TYR A 72 1.59 19.12 5.57
N ALA A 73 0.42 18.78 5.01
CA ALA A 73 -0.84 18.73 5.73
C ALA A 73 -1.06 17.44 6.53
N TYR A 74 -0.45 16.32 6.12
CA TYR A 74 -0.66 15.01 6.73
C TYR A 74 0.63 14.40 7.26
N PHE A 75 0.53 13.77 8.42
CA PHE A 75 1.61 13.04 9.08
C PHE A 75 1.18 11.60 9.31
N VAL A 76 2.14 10.68 9.25
CA VAL A 76 1.91 9.26 9.49
C VAL A 76 2.82 8.77 10.60
N SER A 77 2.32 7.87 11.45
CA SER A 77 3.06 7.33 12.59
C SER A 77 4.31 6.54 12.17
N GLN A 78 4.28 5.93 10.99
CA GLN A 78 5.37 5.13 10.43
C GLN A 78 5.40 5.31 8.91
N VAL A 79 6.56 5.68 8.36
CA VAL A 79 6.73 5.88 6.91
C VAL A 79 7.07 4.57 6.22
N CYS A 80 7.83 3.69 6.86
CA CYS A 80 8.19 2.39 6.34
C CYS A 80 8.26 1.34 7.45
N GLY A 81 8.14 0.07 7.08
CA GLY A 81 8.25 -1.04 8.02
C GLY A 81 8.01 -2.38 7.35
N VAL A 82 7.88 -3.43 8.17
CA VAL A 82 7.63 -4.80 7.73
C VAL A 82 6.37 -5.34 8.38
N VAL A 83 5.56 -6.06 7.61
CA VAL A 83 4.40 -6.81 8.11
C VAL A 83 4.64 -8.30 7.84
N PHE A 84 4.71 -9.08 8.92
CA PHE A 84 5.01 -10.51 8.81
C PHE A 84 3.87 -11.29 8.16
N GLY A 85 4.22 -12.35 7.45
CA GLY A 85 3.26 -13.31 6.90
C GLY A 85 2.87 -14.38 7.92
N ARG A 86 1.96 -15.26 7.52
CA ARG A 86 1.44 -16.35 8.36
C ARG A 86 2.52 -17.31 8.87
N ARG A 87 3.51 -17.66 8.04
CA ARG A 87 4.57 -18.63 8.42
C ARG A 87 5.33 -18.25 9.68
N LEU A 88 5.52 -16.95 9.93
CA LEU A 88 6.21 -16.46 11.12
C LEU A 88 5.27 -16.21 12.29
N PHE A 89 4.01 -15.90 12.01
CA PHE A 89 2.96 -15.77 13.01
C PHE A 89 2.58 -17.11 13.66
N SER A 90 2.72 -18.22 12.93
CA SER A 90 2.39 -19.56 13.41
C SER A 90 3.49 -20.20 14.28
N LEU A 91 4.63 -19.55 14.48
CA LEU A 91 5.70 -20.08 15.32
C LEU A 91 5.33 -19.89 16.81
N PRO A 92 5.20 -20.96 17.61
CA PRO A 92 4.68 -20.87 18.99
C PRO A 92 5.48 -19.96 19.93
N HIS A 93 6.76 -19.72 19.62
CA HIS A 93 7.66 -18.90 20.43
C HIS A 93 7.84 -17.46 19.90
N VAL A 94 7.20 -17.11 18.79
CA VAL A 94 7.37 -15.82 18.11
C VAL A 94 6.03 -15.07 18.10
N ARG A 95 5.89 -14.08 18.99
CA ARG A 95 4.72 -13.18 18.99
C ARG A 95 4.84 -12.13 17.89
N THR A 96 4.69 -12.53 16.63
CA THR A 96 4.57 -11.56 15.53
C THR A 96 3.11 -11.16 15.31
N ARG A 97 2.87 -10.11 14.54
CA ARG A 97 1.53 -9.75 14.03
C ARG A 97 1.61 -9.72 12.52
N ASN A 98 0.59 -10.24 11.86
CA ASN A 98 0.41 -10.12 10.42
C ASN A 98 -0.24 -8.78 10.03
N SER A 99 -0.22 -7.80 10.93
CA SER A 99 -0.83 -6.50 10.70
C SER A 99 -0.11 -5.41 11.47
N VAL A 100 -0.19 -4.19 10.94
CA VAL A 100 0.37 -2.98 11.53
C VAL A 100 -0.67 -1.87 11.54
N SER A 101 -0.75 -1.16 12.67
CA SER A 101 -1.59 0.02 12.82
C SER A 101 -0.82 1.26 12.36
N ILE A 102 -1.38 1.99 11.41
CA ILE A 102 -0.82 3.25 10.90
C ILE A 102 -1.79 4.35 11.29
N THR A 103 -1.30 5.34 12.04
CA THR A 103 -2.07 6.52 12.42
C THR A 103 -1.73 7.66 11.49
N ILE A 104 -2.75 8.25 10.89
CA ILE A 104 -2.67 9.41 10.00
C ILE A 104 -3.25 10.60 10.75
N SER A 105 -2.43 11.62 10.95
CA SER A 105 -2.81 12.86 11.62
C SER A 105 -2.82 14.00 10.62
N ARG A 106 -3.84 14.86 10.68
CA ARG A 106 -3.85 16.10 9.91
C ARG A 106 -3.35 17.26 10.76
N ARG A 107 -2.49 18.09 10.17
CA ARG A 107 -1.99 19.34 10.75
C ARG A 107 -3.17 20.24 11.17
N PRO A 108 -3.17 20.81 12.39
CA PRO A 108 -4.14 21.85 12.78
C PRO A 108 -3.94 23.13 11.97
N THR A 109 -5.02 23.87 11.70
CA THR A 109 -5.01 25.06 10.83
C THR A 109 -4.03 26.14 11.32
N LYS A 110 -3.94 26.43 12.62
CA LYS A 110 -2.98 27.43 13.14
C LYS A 110 -1.51 27.01 13.02
N CYS A 111 -1.22 25.74 12.74
CA CYS A 111 0.14 25.22 12.62
C CYS A 111 0.67 25.28 11.18
N PHE A 112 -0.12 25.76 10.21
CA PHE A 112 0.37 26.06 8.87
C PHE A 112 1.19 27.35 8.92
N LYS A 113 2.43 27.31 8.42
CA LYS A 113 3.23 28.53 8.29
C LYS A 113 2.57 29.45 7.26
N VAL A 114 2.52 30.73 7.60
CA VAL A 114 2.19 31.80 6.66
C VAL A 114 3.51 32.20 6.00
N ASP A 115 3.95 31.43 5.02
CA ASP A 115 5.13 31.77 4.20
C ASP A 115 4.64 32.19 2.80
N ASP A 116 5.29 33.21 2.22
CA ASP A 116 4.95 33.76 0.90
C ASP A 116 5.12 32.75 -0.26
N GLU A 117 5.96 31.73 -0.08
CA GLU A 117 6.16 30.63 -1.05
C GLU A 117 5.02 29.59 -1.05
N TYR A 118 4.11 29.67 -0.07
CA TYR A 118 3.02 28.71 0.09
C TYR A 118 1.72 29.44 0.45
N PRO A 119 0.85 29.76 -0.54
CA PRO A 119 -0.44 30.43 -0.32
C PRO A 119 -1.49 29.48 0.33
N ASN A 120 -1.09 28.79 1.40
CA ASN A 120 -1.75 27.65 2.02
C ASN A 120 -2.93 28.01 2.93
N ILE A 121 -3.09 29.27 3.32
CA ILE A 121 -4.24 29.69 4.15
C ILE A 121 -5.56 29.40 3.42
N GLN A 122 -5.60 29.56 2.09
CA GLN A 122 -6.80 29.22 1.31
C GLN A 122 -7.09 27.71 1.31
N ARG A 123 -6.06 26.85 1.43
CA ARG A 123 -6.23 25.38 1.47
C ARG A 123 -6.85 24.87 2.76
N THR A 124 -6.82 25.66 3.83
CA THR A 124 -7.49 25.32 5.10
C THR A 124 -8.94 25.79 5.16
N GLU A 125 -9.37 26.62 4.20
CA GLU A 125 -10.73 27.15 4.15
C GLU A 125 -11.61 26.43 3.11
N LEU A 126 -11.02 25.62 2.23
CA LEU A 126 -11.72 24.89 1.18
C LEU A 126 -11.67 23.37 1.39
N PRO A 127 -12.76 22.64 1.10
CA PRO A 127 -12.77 21.19 1.13
C PRO A 127 -11.86 20.63 0.04
N ARG A 128 -11.16 19.53 0.34
CA ARG A 128 -10.16 18.93 -0.55
C ARG A 128 -10.10 17.41 -0.40
N LYS A 129 -9.69 16.72 -1.47
CA LYS A 129 -9.39 15.29 -1.45
C LYS A 129 -7.94 15.06 -1.80
N ASP A 130 -7.21 14.48 -0.87
CA ASP A 130 -5.83 14.06 -1.00
C ASP A 130 -5.72 12.54 -0.99
N ARG A 131 -4.55 12.02 -1.34
CA ARG A 131 -4.30 10.59 -1.50
C ARG A 131 -3.14 10.17 -0.63
N LEU A 132 -3.31 9.06 0.08
CA LEU A 132 -2.25 8.31 0.70
C LEU A 132 -2.05 7.00 -0.06
N PHE A 133 -0.80 6.72 -0.38
CA PHE A 133 -0.37 5.52 -1.07
C PHE A 133 0.47 4.68 -0.13
N ILE A 134 0.18 3.38 -0.09
CA ILE A 134 1.00 2.40 0.61
C ILE A 134 1.57 1.50 -0.47
N TYR A 135 2.87 1.65 -0.73
CA TYR A 135 3.62 0.76 -1.59
C TYR A 135 4.01 -0.45 -0.77
N VAL A 136 3.87 -1.64 -1.35
CA VAL A 136 4.25 -2.90 -0.71
C VAL A 136 5.18 -3.69 -1.63
N ALA A 137 6.17 -4.33 -1.02
CA ALA A 137 7.19 -5.13 -1.69
C ALA A 137 7.43 -6.43 -0.92
N PRO A 138 7.78 -7.53 -1.59
CA PRO A 138 8.21 -8.75 -0.90
C PRO A 138 9.54 -8.52 -0.17
N VAL A 139 9.70 -9.15 1.00
CA VAL A 139 10.97 -9.18 1.73
C VAL A 139 11.64 -10.52 1.48
N PHE A 140 12.76 -10.50 0.75
CA PHE A 140 13.54 -11.71 0.44
C PHE A 140 14.66 -11.98 1.45
N SER A 141 15.10 -10.96 2.19
CA SER A 141 16.15 -11.07 3.21
C SER A 141 15.83 -10.22 4.44
N TRP A 142 16.13 -10.76 5.62
CA TRP A 142 15.95 -10.08 6.91
C TRP A 142 17.00 -9.02 7.20
N THR A 143 18.14 -9.06 6.51
CA THR A 143 19.24 -8.11 6.69
C THR A 143 19.07 -6.86 5.84
N THR A 144 18.15 -6.87 4.88
CA THR A 144 17.87 -5.72 4.02
C THR A 144 16.98 -4.72 4.74
N GLU A 145 17.41 -3.46 4.80
CA GLU A 145 16.57 -2.39 5.32
C GLU A 145 15.29 -2.24 4.48
N PRO A 146 14.08 -2.17 5.10
CA PRO A 146 12.82 -2.12 4.37
C PRO A 146 12.73 -0.95 3.37
N ALA A 147 13.36 0.18 3.69
CA ALA A 147 13.38 1.36 2.82
C ALA A 147 14.14 1.11 1.51
N SER A 148 15.20 0.30 1.54
CA SER A 148 16.06 0.03 0.39
C SER A 148 15.35 -0.78 -0.71
N LEU A 149 14.37 -1.60 -0.34
CA LEU A 149 13.49 -2.28 -1.31
C LEU A 149 12.80 -1.25 -2.21
N PHE A 150 12.41 -0.09 -1.65
CA PHE A 150 11.70 0.95 -2.40
C PHE A 150 12.57 1.86 -3.27
N ASN A 151 13.88 1.62 -3.31
CA ASN A 151 14.82 2.37 -4.16
C ASN A 151 15.20 1.59 -5.42
N HIS A 152 15.11 0.26 -5.40
CA HIS A 152 15.71 -0.60 -6.42
C HIS A 152 14.74 -1.60 -7.10
N THR A 153 13.57 -1.91 -6.53
CA THR A 153 12.69 -2.98 -7.05
C THR A 153 11.36 -2.49 -7.65
N MET A 154 11.25 -2.44 -8.97
CA MET A 154 9.93 -2.63 -9.60
C MET A 154 9.72 -4.13 -9.82
N PRO A 155 8.54 -4.71 -9.52
CA PRO A 155 7.26 -4.03 -9.31
C PRO A 155 6.76 -3.99 -7.85
N TYR A 156 6.51 -2.78 -7.34
CA TYR A 156 5.70 -2.58 -6.13
C TYR A 156 4.21 -2.75 -6.41
N GLU A 157 3.47 -3.36 -5.48
CA GLU A 157 2.02 -3.19 -5.46
C GLU A 157 1.62 -1.95 -4.65
N LYS A 158 0.42 -1.42 -4.94
CA LYS A 158 -0.01 -0.11 -4.44
C LYS A 158 -1.41 -0.14 -3.86
N LEU A 159 -1.51 0.09 -2.56
CA LEU A 159 -2.76 0.37 -1.88
C LEU A 159 -3.03 1.89 -1.84
N ARG A 160 -4.31 2.27 -1.75
CA ARG A 160 -4.79 3.65 -1.89
C ARG A 160 -5.80 3.98 -0.79
N VAL A 161 -5.56 5.09 -0.11
CA VAL A 161 -6.46 5.69 0.88
C VAL A 161 -6.78 7.11 0.43
N CYS A 162 -8.05 7.50 0.46
CA CYS A 162 -8.47 8.88 0.27
C CYS A 162 -8.52 9.60 1.62
N LEU A 163 -7.92 10.79 1.61
CA LEU A 163 -7.91 11.73 2.72
C LEU A 163 -8.84 12.88 2.32
N GLU A 164 -10.06 12.88 2.85
CA GLU A 164 -11.04 13.93 2.59
C GLU A 164 -10.96 14.98 3.69
N TYR A 165 -10.69 16.22 3.32
CA TYR A 165 -10.76 17.38 4.20
C TYR A 165 -12.04 18.15 3.90
N THR A 166 -12.87 18.42 4.91
CA THR A 166 -14.17 19.08 4.72
C THR A 166 -14.14 20.60 4.94
N ALA A 167 -13.04 21.15 5.48
CA ALA A 167 -12.95 22.55 5.92
C ALA A 167 -14.04 23.00 6.92
N GLN A 168 -14.81 22.06 7.47
CA GLN A 168 -15.86 22.30 8.46
C GLN A 168 -15.57 21.50 9.73
N PRO A 169 -16.03 21.95 10.92
CA PRO A 169 -16.02 21.11 12.11
C PRO A 169 -16.67 19.76 11.81
N LEU A 170 -16.16 18.68 12.38
CA LEU A 170 -16.79 17.38 12.17
C LEU A 170 -18.11 17.31 12.91
N ASP A 171 -19.11 16.86 12.18
CA ASP A 171 -20.36 16.39 12.75
C ASP A 171 -20.15 15.01 13.38
N ASP A 172 -20.57 14.85 14.62
CA ASP A 172 -20.46 13.60 15.38
C ASP A 172 -21.35 12.47 14.82
N THR A 173 -22.37 12.83 14.03
CA THR A 173 -23.30 11.86 13.44
C THR A 173 -22.74 11.14 12.22
N ARG A 174 -21.68 11.66 11.58
CA ARG A 174 -21.14 11.11 10.34
C ARG A 174 -19.98 10.14 10.59
N PRO A 175 -19.94 8.99 9.90
CA PRO A 175 -18.82 8.06 10.00
C PRO A 175 -17.55 8.71 9.47
N ARG A 176 -16.56 8.89 10.35
CA ARG A 176 -15.32 9.62 10.05
C ARG A 176 -14.28 8.79 9.28
N SER A 177 -14.46 7.47 9.23
CA SER A 177 -13.62 6.57 8.44
C SER A 177 -14.45 5.38 7.94
N SER A 178 -14.16 4.90 6.73
CA SER A 178 -14.89 3.76 6.16
C SER A 178 -14.05 2.97 5.16
N LEU A 179 -14.54 1.76 4.84
CA LEU A 179 -14.02 0.93 3.76
C LEU A 179 -14.96 0.95 2.57
N ASN A 180 -14.53 1.60 1.50
CA ASN A 180 -15.18 1.54 0.21
C ASN A 180 -14.61 0.39 -0.62
N LYS A 181 -15.24 -0.79 -0.55
CA LYS A 181 -14.81 -2.01 -1.29
C LYS A 181 -14.91 -1.89 -2.82
N ARG A 182 -15.67 -0.91 -3.34
CA ARG A 182 -15.80 -0.69 -4.79
C ARG A 182 -14.56 -0.03 -5.39
N TRP A 183 -13.78 0.65 -4.56
CA TRP A 183 -12.60 1.39 -4.98
C TRP A 183 -11.40 0.47 -5.25
N ILE A 184 -10.54 0.86 -6.19
CA ILE A 184 -9.35 0.08 -6.50
C ILE A 184 -8.26 0.42 -5.48
N GLY A 185 -7.50 -0.60 -5.05
CA GLY A 185 -6.34 -0.42 -4.18
C GLY A 185 -6.65 -0.49 -2.68
N TRP A 186 -7.79 -1.04 -2.25
CA TRP A 186 -7.94 -1.44 -0.84
C TRP A 186 -7.33 -2.82 -0.55
N ASN A 187 -7.07 -3.61 -1.58
CA ASN A 187 -6.30 -4.85 -1.53
C ASN A 187 -5.49 -5.03 -2.81
N THR A 188 -4.62 -6.03 -2.80
CA THR A 188 -3.73 -6.34 -3.91
C THR A 188 -4.33 -7.32 -4.93
N TRP A 189 -5.14 -8.28 -4.48
CA TRP A 189 -5.64 -9.35 -5.34
C TRP A 189 -6.80 -8.95 -6.27
N ASN A 190 -7.51 -7.85 -6.02
CA ASN A 190 -8.59 -7.39 -6.90
C ASN A 190 -8.10 -6.94 -8.28
N ARG A 191 -6.86 -6.46 -8.39
CA ARG A 191 -6.23 -6.14 -9.68
C ARG A 191 -6.06 -7.41 -10.50
N HIS A 192 -5.48 -8.43 -9.89
CA HIS A 192 -5.27 -9.73 -10.49
C HIS A 192 -6.58 -10.41 -10.91
N LEU A 193 -7.63 -10.37 -10.07
CA LEU A 193 -8.95 -10.89 -10.44
C LEU A 193 -9.55 -10.19 -11.67
N ARG A 194 -9.24 -8.90 -11.88
CA ARG A 194 -9.67 -8.18 -13.10
C ARG A 194 -8.81 -8.52 -14.30
N GLU A 195 -7.51 -8.70 -14.12
CA GLU A 195 -6.58 -9.13 -15.18
C GLU A 195 -6.92 -10.55 -15.65
N LEU A 196 -7.15 -11.51 -14.74
CA LEU A 196 -7.68 -12.84 -15.04
C LEU A 196 -9.02 -12.79 -15.80
N ARG A 197 -9.96 -11.95 -15.36
CA ARG A 197 -11.24 -11.80 -16.07
C ARG A 197 -11.09 -11.19 -17.47
N ARG A 198 -10.04 -10.41 -17.71
CA ARG A 198 -9.72 -9.86 -19.03
C ARG A 198 -9.03 -10.88 -19.92
N SER A 199 -8.11 -11.68 -19.39
CA SER A 199 -7.45 -12.75 -20.15
C SER A 199 -8.43 -13.84 -20.58
N VAL A 200 -9.36 -14.25 -19.72
CA VAL A 200 -10.44 -15.21 -20.06
C VAL A 200 -11.43 -14.65 -21.09
N LYS A 201 -11.60 -13.33 -21.16
CA LYS A 201 -12.43 -12.70 -22.21
C LYS A 201 -11.72 -12.57 -23.55
N ASN A 202 -10.39 -12.50 -23.54
CA ASN A 202 -9.55 -12.32 -24.71
C ASN A 202 -8.93 -13.63 -25.21
N SER A 203 -9.17 -14.76 -24.53
CA SER A 203 -8.77 -16.07 -25.03
C SER A 203 -9.57 -16.38 -26.30
N PRO A 204 -8.90 -16.68 -27.44
CA PRO A 204 -9.60 -17.06 -28.65
C PRO A 204 -10.47 -18.28 -28.36
N LYS A 205 -11.74 -18.21 -28.75
CA LYS A 205 -12.62 -19.39 -28.75
C LYS A 205 -11.89 -20.45 -29.58
N GLN A 206 -11.51 -21.57 -28.99
CA GLN A 206 -11.12 -22.73 -29.76
C GLN A 206 -12.29 -23.05 -30.70
N VAL A 207 -12.09 -22.77 -31.98
CA VAL A 207 -12.95 -23.28 -33.04
C VAL A 207 -12.77 -24.79 -32.96
N SER A 208 -13.83 -25.47 -32.55
CA SER A 208 -13.87 -26.92 -32.62
C SER A 208 -13.92 -27.27 -34.09
N ASP A 209 -12.82 -27.78 -34.61
CA ASP A 209 -12.79 -28.41 -35.93
C ASP A 209 -13.74 -29.62 -35.87
N LYS A 210 -14.96 -29.41 -36.37
CA LYS A 210 -15.79 -30.48 -36.90
C LYS A 210 -15.42 -30.64 -38.37
N GLN A 211 -14.63 -31.65 -38.69
CA GLN A 211 -14.92 -32.71 -39.67
C GLN A 211 -13.69 -33.58 -39.91
#